data_AF-A0A434F1N2-F1
#
_entry.id   AF-A0A434F1N2-F1
#
_cell.length_a   1.000
_cell.length_b   1.000
_cell.length_c   1.000
_cell.angle_alpha   90.00
_cell.angle_beta   90.00
_cell.angle_gamma   90.00
#
_symmetry.space_group_name_H-M   'P 1'
#
loop_
_entity.id
_entity.type
_entity.pdbx_description
1 polymer ?
#
loop_
_entity_poly.entity_id
_entity_poly.type
_entity_poly.pdbx_seq_one_letter_code
_entity_poly.pdbx_strand_id
1 'polypeptide(L)' 'MPAEIRKARASDVDDLAAIEKAVFPGDRLSRRSFRQFIERETAEMLVA' A
#
# COMPACT_ATOMS: atom_id res chain seq x y z
N MET A 1 -18.99 -7.82 -6.66
CA MET A 1 -18.66 -6.39 -6.84
C MET A 1 -17.34 -6.34 -7.59
N PRO A 2 -17.26 -5.74 -8.78
CA PRO A 2 -15.97 -5.53 -9.43
C PRO A 2 -15.17 -4.49 -8.61
N ALA A 3 -13.89 -4.74 -8.40
CA ALA A 3 -12.98 -3.81 -7.74
C ALA A 3 -12.36 -2.89 -8.80
N GLU A 4 -12.25 -1.60 -8.50
CA GLU A 4 -11.64 -0.61 -9.40
C GLU A 4 -10.14 -0.52 -9.12
N ILE A 5 -9.31 -0.89 -10.09
CA ILE A 5 -7.85 -0.83 -9.94
C ILE A 5 -7.35 0.57 -10.29
N ARG A 6 -6.62 1.20 -9.37
CA ARG A 6 -5.98 2.51 -9.59
C ARG A 6 -4.59 2.61 -8.95
N LYS A 7 -3.81 3.62 -9.32
CA LYS A 7 -2.56 3.95 -8.61
C LYS A 7 -2.84 4.31 -7.15
N ALA A 8 -1.97 3.81 -6.27
CA ALA A 8 -1.96 4.14 -4.87
C ALA A 8 -1.58 5.62 -4.65
N ARG A 9 -2.21 6.24 -3.65
CA ARG A 9 -1.98 7.61 -3.23
C ARG A 9 -1.50 7.61 -1.79
N ALA A 10 -0.88 8.71 -1.35
CA ALA A 10 -0.43 8.85 0.04
C ALA A 10 -1.57 8.68 1.06
N SER A 11 -2.82 8.98 0.68
CA SER A 11 -4.01 8.76 1.51
C SER A 11 -4.31 7.28 1.78
N ASP A 12 -3.87 6.37 0.92
CA ASP A 12 -4.16 4.93 1.04
C ASP A 12 -3.23 4.23 2.05
N VAL A 13 -2.18 4.91 2.52
CA VAL A 13 -1.12 4.31 3.36
C VAL A 13 -1.66 3.76 4.68
N ASP A 14 -2.65 4.41 5.28
CA ASP A 14 -3.20 3.94 6.55
C ASP A 14 -4.05 2.68 6.38
N ASP A 15 -4.84 2.60 5.30
CA ASP A 15 -5.61 1.41 4.96
C ASP A 15 -4.69 0.23 4.58
N LEU A 16 -3.65 0.49 3.78
CA LEU A 16 -2.63 -0.51 3.45
C LEU A 16 -1.92 -1.04 4.70
N ALA A 17 -1.54 -0.15 5.63
CA ALA A 17 -0.91 -0.56 6.87
C ALA A 17 -1.86 -1.34 7.80
N ALA A 18 -3.16 -1.06 7.75
CA ALA A 18 -4.16 -1.81 8.50
C ALA A 18 -4.31 -3.24 7.96
N ILE A 19 -4.37 -3.40 6.62
CA ILE A 19 -4.36 -4.72 5.97
C ILE A 19 -3.09 -5.47 6.36
N GLU A 20 -1.93 -4.80 6.30
CA GLU A 20 -0.65 -5.45 6.55
C GLU A 20 -0.51 -5.95 7.99
N LYS A 21 -1.01 -5.16 8.94
CA LYS A 21 -1.09 -5.58 10.34
C LYS A 21 -2.04 -6.76 10.55
N ALA A 22 -3.14 -6.81 9.81
CA ALA A 22 -4.18 -7.83 9.97
C ALA A 22 -3.79 -9.18 9.34
N VAL A 23 -3.12 -9.16 8.18
CA VAL A 23 -2.85 -10.35 7.38
C VAL A 23 -1.48 -10.96 7.68
N PHE A 24 -0.46 -10.12 7.89
CA PHE A 24 0.91 -10.60 8.05
C PHE A 24 1.30 -10.60 9.54
N PRO A 25 1.65 -11.74 10.15
CA PRO A 25 2.07 -11.79 11.55
C PRO A 25 3.47 -11.20 11.79
N GLY A 26 4.30 -11.10 10.75
CA GLY A 26 5.67 -10.55 10.79
C GLY A 26 6.15 -10.11 9.41
N ASP A 27 7.38 -9.59 9.31
CA ASP A 27 7.99 -9.08 8.06
C ASP A 27 7.13 -8.08 7.28
N ARG A 28 6.53 -7.13 8.02
CA ARG A 28 5.56 -6.18 7.47
C ARG A 28 6.24 -5.01 6.79
N LEU A 29 5.63 -4.55 5.70
CA LEU A 29 5.91 -3.23 5.18
C LEU A 29 5.46 -2.14 6.17
N SER A 30 6.36 -1.20 6.43
CA SER A 30 6.06 -0.03 7.25
C SER A 30 5.29 1.02 6.44
N ARG A 31 4.59 1.93 7.12
CA ARG A 31 3.99 3.13 6.49
C ARG A 31 5.00 3.94 5.67
N ARG A 32 6.25 4.02 6.16
CA ARG A 32 7.34 4.70 5.45
C ARG A 32 7.68 3.97 4.14
N SER A 33 7.74 2.64 4.17
CA SER A 33 8.01 1.82 2.99
C SER A 33 6.92 2.01 1.93
N PHE A 34 5.63 2.02 2.34
CA PHE A 34 4.53 2.32 1.44
C PHE A 34 4.66 3.69 0.77
N ARG A 35 4.92 4.76 1.55
CA ARG A 35 5.16 6.11 0.99
C ARG A 35 6.32 6.11 0.00
N GLN A 36 7.42 5.47 0.36
CA GLN A 36 8.59 5.38 -0.52
C GLN A 36 8.25 4.68 -1.84
N PHE A 37 7.46 3.60 -1.83
CA PHE A 37 7.07 2.93 -3.06
C PHE A 37 6.10 3.76 -3.91
N ILE A 38 5.18 4.50 -3.29
CA ILE A 38 4.25 5.40 -3.99
C ILE A 38 5.00 6.53 -4.71
N GLU A 39 6.07 7.04 -4.10
CA GLU A 39 6.84 8.17 -4.63
C GLU A 39 7.96 7.76 -5.61
N ARG A 40 8.28 6.47 -5.71
CA ARG A 40 9.40 5.99 -6.53
C ARG A 40 9.05 5.93 -8.01
N GLU A 41 9.92 6.50 -8.85
CA GLU A 41 9.78 6.43 -10.31
C GLU A 41 9.97 5.02 -10.90
N THR A 42 10.67 4.14 -10.17
CA THR A 42 10.99 2.78 -10.64
C THR A 42 10.04 1.71 -10.13
N ALA A 43 8.98 2.09 -9.40
CA ALA A 43 7.99 1.18 -8.85
C ALA A 43 6.58 1.76 -9.06
N GLU A 44 5.61 0.89 -9.32
CA GLU A 44 4.21 1.28 -9.41
C GLU A 44 3.43 0.47 -8.37
N MET A 45 2.62 1.17 -7.56
CA MET A 45 1.78 0.55 -6.55
C MET A 45 0.32 0.76 -6.94
N LEU A 46 -0.44 -0.34 -7.00
CA LEU A 46 -1.84 -0.35 -7.39
C LEU A 46 -2.71 -0.82 -6.22
N VAL A 47 -3.91 -0.26 -6.10
CA VAL A 47 -4.93 -0.62 -5.09
C VAL A 47 -6.26 -0.93 -5.77
N ALA A 48 -7.13 -1.69 -5.08
CA ALA A 48 -8.43 -2.17 -5.57
C ALA A 48 -9.48 -2.17 -4.45
#